data_AF-A0A2J0M614-F1
#
_entry.id   AF-A0A2J0M614-F1
#
_cell.length_a   1.000
_cell.length_b   1.000
_cell.length_c   1.000
_cell.angle_alpha   90.00
_cell.angle_beta   90.00
_cell.angle_gamma   90.00
#
_symmetry.space_group_name_H-M   'P 1'
#
loop_
_entity.id
_entity.type
_entity.pdbx_description
1 polymer ?
#
loop_
_entity_poly.entity_id
_entity_poly.type
_entity_poly.pdbx_seq_one_letter_code
_entity_poly.pdbx_strand_id
1 'polypeptide(L)'
;MLKILIDLLIIIFLIIFQVSFLATFQTPYSNFNFILIGVIFIVFIISFKRALWWALIGGLILELYSIFTFGAIVFSLLLTLIIIDILFDKFFTNRSYYSFITLGLIGTLIYNGSLLGLNNFFYLLEINSFFESWNKLYLLKIFWQVILNVALLSIAFLVYNYLKKTKKYS
;
A
#
# COMPACT_ATOMS: atom_id res chain seq x y z
N MET A 1 22.33 -4.61 -10.13
CA MET A 1 21.48 -4.41 -11.33
C MET A 1 20.32 -5.39 -11.39
N LEU A 2 20.55 -6.71 -11.41
CA LEU A 2 19.49 -7.72 -11.52
C LEU A 2 18.34 -7.59 -10.48
N LYS A 3 18.65 -7.33 -9.20
CA LYS A 3 17.64 -7.17 -8.14
C LYS A 3 16.64 -6.04 -8.40
N ILE A 4 17.12 -4.92 -8.95
CA ILE A 4 16.29 -3.74 -9.27
C ILE A 4 15.37 -4.05 -10.45
N LEU A 5 15.91 -4.75 -11.47
CA LEU A 5 15.12 -5.17 -12.63
C LEU A 5 14.00 -6.14 -12.23
N ILE A 6 14.28 -7.07 -11.31
CA ILE A 6 13.27 -7.97 -10.74
C ILE A 6 12.20 -7.17 -9.98
N ASP A 7 12.59 -6.22 -9.13
CA ASP A 7 11.63 -5.39 -8.40
C ASP A 7 10.70 -4.61 -9.35
N LEU A 8 11.28 -4.02 -10.39
CA LEU A 8 10.53 -3.27 -11.40
C LEU A 8 9.54 -4.18 -12.12
N LEU A 9 9.95 -5.39 -12.53
CA LEU A 9 9.05 -6.38 -13.14
C LEU A 9 7.91 -6.78 -12.20
N ILE A 10 8.20 -6.99 -10.91
CA ILE A 10 7.17 -7.34 -9.92
C ILE A 10 6.19 -6.18 -9.73
N ILE A 11 6.68 -4.94 -9.62
CA ILE A 11 5.82 -3.74 -9.49
C ILE A 11 4.89 -3.65 -10.70
N ILE A 12 5.44 -3.75 -11.93
CA ILE A 12 4.65 -3.70 -13.16
C ILE A 12 3.62 -4.82 -13.17
N PHE A 13 4.02 -6.06 -12.87
CA PHE A 13 3.11 -7.20 -12.82
C PHE A 13 1.97 -6.97 -11.81
N LEU A 14 2.27 -6.50 -10.60
CA LEU A 14 1.26 -6.22 -9.59
C LEU A 14 0.29 -5.12 -10.02
N ILE A 15 0.77 -4.09 -10.69
CA ILE A 15 -0.08 -3.00 -11.17
C ILE A 15 -0.97 -3.46 -12.32
N ILE A 16 -0.42 -4.18 -13.31
CA ILE A 16 -1.23 -4.76 -14.39
C ILE A 16 -2.29 -5.69 -13.78
N PHE A 17 -1.90 -6.53 -12.84
CA PHE A 17 -2.85 -7.41 -12.16
C PHE A 17 -3.94 -6.62 -11.42
N GLN A 18 -3.57 -5.57 -10.69
CA GLN A 18 -4.50 -4.70 -9.99
C GLN A 18 -5.46 -3.97 -10.93
N VAL A 19 -4.94 -3.29 -11.95
CA VAL A 19 -5.73 -2.45 -12.85
C VAL A 19 -6.57 -3.29 -13.80
N SER A 20 -6.04 -4.41 -14.31
CA SER A 20 -6.75 -5.23 -15.30
C SER A 20 -7.71 -6.24 -14.68
N PHE A 21 -7.31 -6.92 -13.60
CA PHE A 21 -8.15 -7.98 -13.01
C PHE A 21 -9.03 -7.43 -11.89
N LEU A 22 -8.46 -6.76 -10.88
CA LEU A 22 -9.25 -6.34 -9.72
C LEU A 22 -10.30 -5.28 -10.06
N ALA A 23 -10.06 -4.44 -11.07
CA ALA A 23 -11.06 -3.45 -11.50
C ALA A 23 -12.37 -4.09 -11.99
N THR A 24 -12.31 -5.34 -12.47
CA THR A 24 -13.50 -6.08 -12.93
C THR A 24 -14.23 -6.82 -11.80
N PHE A 25 -13.61 -6.93 -10.62
CA PHE A 25 -14.20 -7.66 -9.51
C PHE A 25 -15.28 -6.82 -8.83
N GLN A 26 -16.33 -7.48 -8.35
CA GLN A 26 -17.36 -6.79 -7.57
C GLN A 26 -16.79 -6.32 -6.23
N THR A 27 -17.28 -5.17 -5.75
CA THR A 27 -16.99 -4.71 -4.39
C THR A 27 -17.42 -5.80 -3.39
N PRO A 28 -16.58 -6.16 -2.42
CA PRO A 28 -15.45 -5.39 -1.89
C PRO A 28 -14.08 -5.68 -2.51
N TYR A 29 -13.94 -6.70 -3.36
CA TYR A 29 -12.64 -7.21 -3.80
C TYR A 29 -11.88 -6.24 -4.72
N SER A 30 -12.56 -5.33 -5.41
CA SER A 30 -11.93 -4.29 -6.21
C SER A 30 -11.12 -3.25 -5.39
N ASN A 31 -11.25 -3.23 -4.06
CA ASN A 31 -10.58 -2.25 -3.19
C ASN A 31 -9.16 -2.66 -2.77
N PHE A 32 -8.65 -3.82 -3.20
CA PHE A 32 -7.29 -4.25 -2.90
C PHE A 32 -6.25 -3.24 -3.43
N ASN A 33 -5.26 -2.92 -2.61
CA ASN A 33 -4.12 -2.09 -3.02
C ASN A 33 -2.82 -2.88 -2.86
N PHE A 34 -2.43 -3.59 -3.92
CA PHE A 34 -1.25 -4.44 -3.91
C PHE A 34 0.05 -3.65 -3.77
N ILE A 35 0.10 -2.43 -4.32
CA ILE A 35 1.27 -1.55 -4.16
C ILE A 35 1.45 -1.15 -2.71
N LEU A 36 0.39 -0.71 -2.03
CA LEU A 36 0.44 -0.38 -0.61
C LEU A 36 0.89 -1.60 0.22
N ILE A 37 0.28 -2.77 0.00
CA ILE A 37 0.66 -4.01 0.68
C ILE A 37 2.14 -4.33 0.45
N GLY A 38 2.61 -4.20 -0.79
CA GLY A 38 4.02 -4.40 -1.15
C GLY A 38 4.95 -3.44 -0.41
N VAL A 39 4.61 -2.16 -0.35
CA VAL A 39 5.38 -1.14 0.38
C VAL A 39 5.47 -1.50 1.87
N ILE A 40 4.35 -1.83 2.52
CA ILE A 40 4.31 -2.22 3.94
C ILE A 40 5.12 -3.49 4.20
N PHE A 41 4.98 -4.49 3.33
CA PHE A 41 5.72 -5.75 3.44
C PHE A 41 7.24 -5.54 3.29
N ILE A 42 7.66 -4.73 2.32
CA ILE A 42 9.08 -4.49 2.02
C ILE A 42 9.75 -3.65 3.11
N VAL A 43 9.08 -2.63 3.64
CA VAL A 43 9.67 -1.83 4.73
C VAL A 43 9.87 -2.70 5.98
N PHE A 44 8.89 -3.55 6.31
CA PHE A 44 8.96 -4.43 7.49
C PHE A 44 10.02 -5.53 7.36
N ILE A 45 10.16 -6.15 6.18
CA ILE A 45 11.02 -7.34 6.01
C ILE A 45 12.41 -6.97 5.52
N ILE A 46 12.49 -6.08 4.54
CA ILE A 46 13.69 -5.84 3.75
C ILE A 46 14.39 -4.56 4.19
N SER A 47 13.83 -3.40 3.83
CA SER A 47 14.43 -2.08 4.14
C SER A 47 13.55 -0.93 3.66
N PHE A 48 13.60 0.21 4.35
CA PHE A 48 13.01 1.47 3.93
C PHE A 48 13.40 1.89 2.51
N LYS A 49 14.71 1.87 2.18
CA LYS A 49 15.21 2.30 0.87
C LYS A 49 14.55 1.56 -0.30
N ARG A 50 14.33 0.25 -0.15
CA ARG A 50 13.67 -0.56 -1.19
C ARG A 50 12.17 -0.27 -1.26
N ALA A 51 11.51 -0.09 -0.12
CA ALA A 51 10.10 0.29 -0.06
C ALA A 51 9.85 1.68 -0.65
N LEU A 52 10.81 2.61 -0.52
CA LEU A 52 10.75 3.94 -1.12
C LEU A 52 10.71 3.87 -2.65
N TRP A 53 11.53 3.01 -3.27
CA TRP A 53 11.46 2.77 -4.71
C TRP A 53 10.11 2.20 -5.14
N TRP A 54 9.55 1.30 -4.34
CA TRP A 54 8.22 0.75 -4.59
C TRP A 54 7.11 1.79 -4.48
N ALA A 55 7.16 2.65 -3.46
CA ALA A 55 6.19 3.73 -3.28
C ALA A 55 6.27 4.75 -4.43
N LEU A 56 7.49 5.13 -4.85
CA LEU A 56 7.70 6.08 -5.96
C LEU A 56 7.27 5.50 -7.30
N ILE A 57 7.89 4.39 -7.73
CA ILE A 57 7.63 3.81 -9.05
C ILE A 57 6.20 3.29 -9.10
N GLY A 58 5.77 2.57 -8.06
CA GLY A 58 4.42 2.02 -8.00
C GLY A 58 3.35 3.10 -7.92
N GLY A 59 3.60 4.16 -7.16
CA GLY A 59 2.71 5.32 -7.10
C GLY A 59 2.60 6.05 -8.44
N LEU A 60 3.73 6.35 -9.09
CA LEU A 60 3.74 7.07 -10.37
C LEU A 60 2.99 6.33 -11.46
N ILE A 61 3.15 4.99 -11.53
CA ILE A 61 2.42 4.19 -12.51
C ILE A 61 0.93 4.15 -12.14
N LEU A 62 0.57 4.02 -10.86
CA LEU A 62 -0.84 4.05 -10.44
C LEU A 62 -1.53 5.39 -10.73
N GLU A 63 -0.79 6.51 -10.73
CA GLU A 63 -1.33 7.82 -11.08
C GLU A 63 -1.80 7.88 -12.54
N LEU A 64 -1.17 7.15 -13.45
CA LEU A 64 -1.60 7.08 -14.86
C LEU A 64 -3.00 6.47 -15.02
N TYR A 65 -3.49 5.75 -14.01
CA TYR A 65 -4.79 5.09 -13.99
C TYR A 65 -5.76 5.71 -12.98
N SER A 66 -5.39 6.82 -12.35
CA SER A 66 -6.17 7.43 -11.27
C SER A 66 -7.01 8.61 -11.75
N ILE A 67 -8.16 8.80 -11.10
CA ILE A 67 -8.99 10.01 -11.23
C ILE A 67 -8.53 11.13 -10.30
N PHE A 68 -7.69 10.83 -9.32
CA PHE A 68 -7.15 11.82 -8.38
C PHE A 68 -6.10 12.71 -9.06
N THR A 69 -5.86 13.88 -8.49
CA THR A 69 -4.81 14.80 -8.97
C THR A 69 -3.45 14.11 -9.00
N PHE A 70 -2.67 14.38 -10.05
CA PHE A 70 -1.29 13.90 -10.17
C PHE A 70 -0.47 14.25 -8.92
N GLY A 71 0.32 13.31 -8.42
CA GLY A 71 1.03 13.39 -7.15
C GLY A 71 0.26 12.85 -5.93
N ALA A 72 -1.08 12.83 -5.92
CA ALA A 72 -1.84 12.49 -4.71
C ALA A 72 -1.55 11.06 -4.21
N ILE A 73 -1.47 10.09 -5.11
CA ILE A 73 -1.18 8.69 -4.76
C ILE A 73 0.27 8.55 -4.30
N VAL A 74 1.22 9.13 -5.04
CA VAL A 74 2.65 9.07 -4.69
C VAL A 74 2.89 9.69 -3.32
N PHE A 75 2.37 10.89 -3.07
CA PHE A 75 2.52 11.55 -1.77
C PHE A 75 1.86 10.76 -0.64
N SER A 76 0.68 10.17 -0.88
CA SER A 76 0.01 9.33 0.12
C SER A 76 0.84 8.09 0.45
N LEU A 77 1.37 7.38 -0.56
CA LEU A 77 2.24 6.21 -0.34
C LEU A 77 3.54 6.56 0.38
N LEU A 78 4.18 7.68 0.01
CA LEU A 78 5.40 8.14 0.66
C LEU A 78 5.15 8.53 2.13
N LEU A 79 4.07 9.26 2.39
CA LEU A 79 3.69 9.66 3.74
C LEU A 79 3.38 8.43 4.59
N THR A 80 2.63 7.46 4.05
CA THR A 80 2.38 6.17 4.69
C THR A 80 3.69 5.43 4.99
N LEU A 81 4.60 5.34 4.02
CA LEU A 81 5.88 4.68 4.19
C LEU A 81 6.71 5.31 5.33
N ILE A 82 6.83 6.65 5.33
CA ILE A 82 7.58 7.38 6.35
C ILE A 82 6.99 7.12 7.75
N ILE A 83 5.66 7.22 7.90
CA ILE A 83 5.03 7.01 9.21
C ILE A 83 5.17 5.55 9.66
N ILE A 84 4.99 4.57 8.76
CA ILE A 84 5.17 3.15 9.09
C ILE A 84 6.60 2.84 9.52
N ASP A 85 7.59 3.42 8.85
CA ASP A 85 9.01 3.24 9.20
C ASP A 85 9.30 3.79 10.60
N ILE A 86 8.82 5.00 10.90
CA ILE A 86 8.94 5.61 12.23
C ILE A 86 8.23 4.75 13.29
N LEU A 87 7.02 4.26 13.01
CA LEU A 87 6.27 3.41 13.92
C LEU A 87 6.99 2.09 14.17
N PHE A 88 7.53 1.48 13.11
CA PHE A 88 8.27 0.24 13.19
C PHE A 88 9.52 0.38 14.05
N ASP A 89 10.35 1.40 13.77
CA ASP A 89 11.62 1.60 14.47
C ASP A 89 11.42 2.04 15.93
N LYS A 90 10.41 2.87 16.23
CA LYS A 90 10.22 3.45 17.57
C LYS A 90 9.28 2.67 18.47
N PHE A 91 8.23 2.05 17.93
CA PHE A 91 7.17 1.40 18.73
C PHE A 91 7.19 -0.11 18.61
N PHE A 92 7.56 -0.66 17.45
CA PHE A 92 7.51 -2.11 17.19
C PHE A 92 8.91 -2.73 17.13
N THR A 93 9.63 -2.69 18.24
CA THR A 93 11.00 -3.24 18.36
C THR A 93 11.06 -4.73 18.01
N ASN A 94 9.96 -5.46 18.23
CA ASN A 94 9.86 -6.88 17.89
C ASN A 94 9.22 -7.07 16.51
N ARG A 95 9.93 -7.76 15.61
CA ARG A 95 9.43 -8.25 14.31
C ARG A 95 8.47 -9.43 14.50
N SER A 96 7.35 -9.16 15.16
CA SER A 96 6.27 -10.12 15.41
C SER A 96 5.18 -10.04 14.35
N TYR A 97 4.37 -11.09 14.25
CA TYR A 97 3.16 -11.09 13.41
C TYR A 97 2.20 -9.95 13.79
N TYR A 98 1.98 -9.74 15.10
CA TYR A 98 1.07 -8.71 15.58
C TYR A 98 1.52 -7.31 15.17
N SER A 99 2.81 -7.00 15.33
CA SER A 99 3.40 -5.74 14.86
C SER A 99 3.13 -5.52 13.36
N PHE A 100 3.30 -6.57 12.56
CA PHE A 100 3.10 -6.50 11.11
C PHE A 100 1.66 -6.22 10.72
N ILE A 101 0.71 -6.91 11.34
CA ILE A 101 -0.73 -6.69 11.09
C ILE A 101 -1.17 -5.30 11.55
N THR A 102 -0.69 -4.84 12.71
CA THR A 102 -0.97 -3.49 13.21
C THR A 102 -0.44 -2.42 12.25
N LEU A 103 0.77 -2.59 11.70
CA LEU A 103 1.30 -1.70 10.66
C LEU A 103 0.48 -1.73 9.38
N GLY A 104 -0.04 -2.90 8.97
CA GLY A 104 -0.97 -3.02 7.85
C GLY A 104 -2.26 -2.21 8.04
N LEU A 105 -2.83 -2.30 9.23
CA LEU A 105 -4.03 -1.60 9.65
C LEU A 105 -3.81 -0.08 9.64
N ILE A 106 -2.80 0.39 10.38
CA ILE A 106 -2.45 1.82 10.49
C ILE A 106 -2.04 2.38 9.13
N GLY A 107 -1.24 1.62 8.38
CA GLY A 107 -0.77 2.00 7.05
C GLY A 107 -1.90 2.25 6.07
N THR A 108 -2.90 1.36 6.05
CA THR A 108 -4.08 1.51 5.20
C THR A 108 -4.92 2.73 5.58
N LEU A 109 -5.06 3.02 6.88
CA LEU A 109 -5.78 4.19 7.36
C LEU A 109 -5.05 5.50 7.00
N ILE A 110 -3.73 5.55 7.19
CA ILE A 110 -2.91 6.70 6.82
C ILE A 110 -2.98 6.94 5.31
N TYR A 111 -2.85 5.88 4.51
CA TYR A 111 -2.89 6.00 3.05
C TYR A 111 -4.22 6.63 2.59
N ASN A 112 -5.35 6.08 3.03
CA ASN A 112 -6.65 6.60 2.61
C ASN A 112 -6.94 8.00 3.19
N GLY A 113 -6.57 8.23 4.45
CA GLY A 113 -6.73 9.55 5.07
C GLY A 113 -5.92 10.64 4.38
N SER A 114 -4.66 10.35 4.03
CA SER A 114 -3.81 11.27 3.28
C SER A 114 -4.28 11.46 1.85
N LEU A 115 -4.73 10.40 1.16
CA LEU A 115 -5.25 10.48 -0.20
C LEU A 115 -6.49 11.39 -0.27
N LEU A 116 -7.46 11.16 0.62
CA LEU A 116 -8.67 11.99 0.69
C LEU A 116 -8.33 13.42 1.12
N GLY A 117 -7.45 13.59 2.10
CA GLY A 117 -7.00 14.90 2.56
C GLY A 117 -6.35 15.72 1.44
N LEU A 118 -5.44 15.10 0.67
CA LEU A 118 -4.80 15.73 -0.48
C LEU A 118 -5.80 16.04 -1.60
N ASN A 119 -6.72 15.11 -1.91
CA ASN A 119 -7.74 15.36 -2.92
C ASN A 119 -8.61 16.57 -2.56
N ASN A 120 -9.06 16.65 -1.31
CA ASN A 120 -9.88 17.75 -0.85
C ASN A 120 -9.10 19.06 -0.77
N PHE A 121 -7.81 19.01 -0.44
CA PHE A 121 -6.92 20.17 -0.53
C PHE A 121 -6.81 20.70 -1.96
N PHE A 122 -6.62 19.83 -2.95
CA PHE A 122 -6.57 20.23 -4.36
C PHE A 122 -7.94 20.71 -4.89
N TYR A 123 -9.03 20.16 -4.39
CA TYR A 123 -10.38 20.65 -4.68
C TYR A 123 -10.59 22.09 -4.18
N LEU A 124 -10.13 22.42 -2.95
CA LEU A 124 -10.22 23.77 -2.40
C LEU A 124 -9.39 24.80 -3.18
N LEU A 125 -8.34 24.35 -3.86
CA LEU A 125 -7.52 25.19 -4.74
C LEU A 125 -8.08 25.29 -6.17
N GLU A 126 -9.24 24.70 -6.44
CA GLU A 126 -9.87 24.62 -7.77
C GLU A 126 -8.98 23.95 -8.84
N ILE A 127 -7.97 23.18 -8.41
CA ILE A 127 -7.09 22.39 -9.28
C ILE A 127 -7.79 21.11 -9.72
N ASN A 128 -8.68 20.58 -8.87
CA ASN A 128 -9.47 19.39 -9.14
C ASN A 128 -10.97 19.68 -8.98
N SER A 129 -11.80 19.15 -9.89
CA SER A 129 -13.26 19.22 -9.80
C SER A 129 -13.88 18.04 -9.03
N PHE A 130 -13.09 16.99 -8.76
CA PHE A 130 -13.57 15.78 -8.09
C PHE A 130 -13.49 15.93 -6.56
N PHE A 131 -14.66 16.02 -5.92
CA PHE A 131 -14.79 16.05 -4.47
C PHE A 131 -15.23 14.67 -3.94
N GLU A 132 -14.47 14.13 -2.98
CA GLU A 132 -14.83 12.91 -2.28
C GLU A 132 -14.96 13.18 -0.78
N SER A 133 -16.16 12.94 -0.25
CA SER A 133 -16.50 13.18 1.14
C SER A 133 -16.36 11.92 1.99
N TRP A 134 -16.25 12.11 3.32
CA TRP A 134 -16.32 11.06 4.33
C TRP A 134 -17.74 10.48 4.48
N ASN A 135 -18.35 10.07 3.37
CA ASN A 135 -19.67 9.46 3.38
C ASN A 135 -19.60 7.98 3.82
N LYS A 136 -20.76 7.41 4.13
CA LYS A 136 -20.88 6.02 4.56
C LYS A 136 -20.31 5.03 3.55
N LEU A 137 -20.43 5.29 2.25
CA LEU A 137 -19.92 4.41 1.20
C LEU A 137 -18.39 4.39 1.17
N TYR A 138 -17.76 5.56 1.29
CA TYR A 138 -16.30 5.69 1.35
C TYR A 138 -15.72 5.03 2.60
N LEU A 139 -16.35 5.26 3.76
CA LEU A 139 -15.97 4.58 5.00
C LEU A 139 -16.10 3.06 4.89
N LEU A 140 -17.15 2.56 4.22
CA LEU A 140 -17.31 1.13 3.95
C LEU A 140 -16.21 0.60 3.02
N LYS A 141 -15.80 1.36 1.99
CA LYS A 141 -14.66 1.01 1.12
C LYS A 141 -13.38 0.89 1.93
N ILE A 142 -13.07 1.88 2.79
CA ILE A 142 -11.89 1.84 3.67
C ILE A 142 -11.94 0.64 4.59
N PHE A 143 -13.09 0.39 5.22
CA PHE A 143 -13.26 -0.74 6.13
C PHE A 143 -12.94 -2.07 5.44
N TRP A 144 -13.51 -2.30 4.26
CA TRP A 144 -13.20 -3.49 3.48
C TRP A 144 -11.75 -3.55 3.05
N GLN A 145 -11.18 -2.43 2.59
CA GLN A 145 -9.78 -2.37 2.18
C GLN A 145 -8.83 -2.71 3.34
N VAL A 146 -9.12 -2.26 4.56
CA VAL A 146 -8.36 -2.60 5.76
C VAL A 146 -8.40 -4.11 6.00
N ILE A 147 -9.58 -4.73 6.00
CA ILE A 147 -9.74 -6.18 6.21
C ILE A 147 -8.96 -6.96 5.14
N LEU A 148 -9.14 -6.59 3.88
CA LEU A 148 -8.53 -7.25 2.73
C LEU A 148 -7.00 -7.11 2.74
N ASN A 149 -6.48 -5.90 2.99
CA ASN A 149 -5.03 -5.66 3.09
C ASN A 149 -4.41 -6.42 4.25
N VAL A 150 -5.05 -6.42 5.42
CA VAL A 150 -4.60 -7.20 6.58
C VAL A 150 -4.56 -8.69 6.25
N ALA A 151 -5.62 -9.24 5.65
CA ALA A 151 -5.67 -10.65 5.27
C ALA A 151 -4.53 -11.03 4.30
N LEU A 152 -4.26 -10.19 3.29
CA LEU A 152 -3.15 -10.43 2.36
C LEU A 152 -1.78 -10.30 3.03
N LEU A 153 -1.59 -9.32 3.91
CA LEU A 153 -0.37 -9.20 4.70
C LEU A 153 -0.18 -10.44 5.58
N SER A 154 -1.24 -10.96 6.21
CA SER A 154 -1.17 -12.21 6.97
C SER A 154 -0.68 -13.37 6.11
N ILE A 155 -1.26 -13.54 4.92
CA ILE A 155 -0.86 -14.60 3.98
C ILE A 155 0.61 -14.41 3.56
N ALA A 156 0.99 -13.20 3.16
CA ALA A 156 2.36 -12.89 2.75
C ALA A 156 3.38 -13.17 3.86
N PHE A 157 3.05 -12.85 5.11
CA PHE A 157 3.90 -13.13 6.27
C PHE A 157 4.03 -14.64 6.54
N LEU A 158 2.94 -15.40 6.43
CA LEU A 158 2.97 -16.86 6.58
C LEU A 158 3.85 -17.51 5.49
N VAL A 159 3.68 -17.10 4.23
CA VAL A 159 4.51 -17.57 3.10
C VAL A 159 5.97 -17.25 3.35
N TYR A 160 6.29 -16.01 3.77
CA TYR A 160 7.66 -15.62 4.11
C TYR A 160 8.26 -16.48 5.21
N ASN A 161 7.53 -16.73 6.30
CA ASN A 161 8.01 -17.56 7.39
C ASN A 161 8.23 -19.02 6.98
N TYR A 162 7.35 -19.57 6.15
CA TYR A 162 7.51 -20.91 5.60
C TYR A 162 8.80 -21.01 4.76
N LEU A 163 9.00 -20.06 3.82
CA LEU A 163 10.20 -20.01 2.98
C LEU A 163 11.49 -19.76 3.78
N LYS A 164 11.41 -19.02 4.87
CA LYS A 164 12.57 -18.80 5.76
C LYS A 164 12.94 -20.07 6.53
N LYS A 165 11.94 -20.86 6.96
CA LYS A 165 12.19 -22.14 7.64
C LYS A 165 12.86 -23.15 6.71
N THR A 166 12.38 -23.31 5.48
CA THR A 166 12.95 -24.28 4.52
C THR A 166 14.43 -24.00 4.21
N LYS A 167 14.81 -22.73 4.02
CA LYS A 167 16.21 -22.33 3.80
C LYS A 167 17.15 -22.56 4.98
N LYS A 168 16.63 -22.76 6.20
CA LYS A 168 17.45 -23.03 7.39
C LYS A 168 17.86 -24.51 7.48
N TYR A 169 17.17 -25.39 6.75
CA TYR A 169 17.42 -26.84 6.74
C TYR A 169 18.04 -27.34 5.44
N SER A 170 18.44 -26.43 4.54
CA SER A 170 19.20 -26.69 3.31
C SER A 170 20.61 -26.14 3.44
#